data_AF-F6DL41-F1
#
_entry.id   AF-F6DL41-F1
#
_cell.length_a   1.000
_cell.length_b   1.000
_cell.length_c   1.000
_cell.angle_alpha   90.00
_cell.angle_beta   90.00
_cell.angle_gamma   90.00
#
_symmetry.space_group_name_H-M   'P 1'
#
loop_
_entity.id
_entity.type
_entity.pdbx_description
1 polymer ?
#
loop_
_entity_poly.entity_id
_entity_poly.type
_entity_poly.pdbx_seq_one_letter_code
_entity_poly.pdbx_strand_id
1 'polypeptide(L)'
;MKNYYKINEISKLYGIGVDSLRYYERIGILKPRRDVNGYRLYSLKDIYKLNIVRDLRQLDFSMKQIKEYLDHQSIGNTLVLMQEEQELIQRQLKKLRAREQTIRKRMETLTAAAQTPIGVFAVKTFPDRPCLQLNTHITRDEEMDFAIKKLHRKHENKIHDFGNQSIGASLSIEDLNKGIWGVFHSVFFVLERKTKEYDFILPAGQYLSLFYRGDYRQSPHRIREVLSYAKETGRCILGDPFELYEIDNRDTMLTKEFLTEIQVRVI
;
A
#
# COMPACT_ATOMS: atom_id res chain seq x y z
N MET A 1 -5.77 -17.49 54.69
CA MET A 1 -4.89 -16.93 53.63
C MET A 1 -3.86 -16.01 54.27
N LYS A 2 -2.67 -15.86 53.66
CA LYS A 2 -1.69 -14.86 54.10
C LYS A 2 -2.20 -13.45 53.74
N ASN A 3 -1.97 -12.48 54.62
CA ASN A 3 -2.34 -11.08 54.37
C ASN A 3 -1.28 -10.33 53.53
N TYR A 4 -0.05 -10.86 53.51
CA TYR A 4 1.09 -10.29 52.80
C TYR A 4 1.92 -11.37 52.12
N TYR A 5 2.51 -11.02 50.97
CA TYR A 5 3.33 -11.89 50.15
C TYR A 5 4.65 -11.21 49.82
N LYS A 6 5.75 -11.96 49.81
CA LYS A 6 7.06 -11.46 49.38
C LYS A 6 7.12 -11.34 47.86
N ILE A 7 8.04 -10.51 47.37
CA ILE A 7 8.20 -10.24 45.93
C ILE A 7 8.41 -11.51 45.09
N ASN A 8 9.14 -12.49 45.60
CA ASN A 8 9.40 -13.76 44.91
C ASN A 8 8.14 -14.65 44.86
N GLU A 9 7.29 -14.60 45.90
CA GLU A 9 6.02 -15.33 45.91
C GLU A 9 5.08 -14.76 44.83
N ILE A 10 4.98 -13.42 44.73
CA ILE A 10 4.18 -12.75 43.69
C ILE A 10 4.76 -12.97 42.30
N SER A 11 6.08 -12.84 42.13
CA SER A 11 6.76 -13.04 40.85
C SER A 11 6.48 -14.44 40.29
N LYS A 12 6.59 -15.47 41.14
CA LYS A 12 6.29 -16.86 40.76
C LYS A 12 4.82 -17.09 40.48
N LEU A 13 3.92 -16.52 41.31
CA LEU A 13 2.48 -16.69 41.16
C LEU A 13 1.94 -16.08 39.87
N TYR A 14 2.46 -14.91 39.47
CA TYR A 14 1.98 -14.17 38.30
C TYR A 14 2.83 -14.38 37.04
N GLY A 15 3.97 -15.09 37.15
CA GLY A 15 4.94 -15.20 36.06
C GLY A 15 5.55 -13.85 35.66
N ILE A 16 5.54 -12.86 36.56
CA ILE A 16 6.03 -11.51 36.30
C ILE A 16 7.43 -11.38 36.88
N GLY A 17 8.38 -10.89 36.08
CA GLY A 17 9.74 -10.62 36.55
C GLY A 17 9.77 -9.65 37.74
N VAL A 18 10.71 -9.87 38.67
CA VAL A 18 10.88 -9.03 39.86
C VAL A 18 11.08 -7.55 39.50
N ASP A 19 11.77 -7.25 38.40
CA ASP A 19 11.98 -5.88 37.92
C ASP A 19 10.70 -5.21 37.43
N SER A 20 9.75 -5.96 36.87
CA SER A 20 8.43 -5.44 36.52
C SER A 20 7.63 -5.06 37.77
N LEU A 21 7.71 -5.86 38.84
CA LEU A 21 7.07 -5.53 40.12
C LEU A 21 7.69 -4.27 40.76
N ARG A 22 9.02 -4.12 40.67
CA ARG A 22 9.72 -2.89 41.10
C ARG A 22 9.33 -1.69 40.23
N TYR A 23 9.15 -1.91 38.94
CA TYR A 23 8.68 -0.88 38.02
C TYR A 23 7.26 -0.43 38.37
N TYR A 24 6.34 -1.36 38.64
CA TYR A 24 4.97 -1.04 39.04
C TYR A 24 4.90 -0.26 40.36
N GLU A 25 5.81 -0.55 41.29
CA GLU A 25 6.01 0.28 42.49
C GLU A 25 6.52 1.67 42.13
N ARG A 26 7.55 1.78 41.28
CA ARG A 26 8.14 3.06 40.87
C ARG A 26 7.12 4.01 40.22
N ILE A 27 6.20 3.47 39.41
CA ILE A 27 5.14 4.26 38.78
C ILE A 27 3.89 4.41 39.66
N GLY A 28 3.91 3.91 40.89
CA GLY A 28 2.87 4.12 41.90
C GLY A 28 1.63 3.23 41.78
N ILE A 29 1.63 2.24 40.89
CA ILE A 29 0.54 1.26 40.75
C ILE A 29 0.47 0.37 41.98
N LEU A 30 1.62 -0.15 42.43
CA LEU A 30 1.76 -0.93 43.64
C LEU A 30 2.36 -0.09 44.75
N LYS A 31 1.92 -0.30 45.99
CA LYS A 31 2.45 0.39 47.16
C LYS A 31 2.74 -0.63 48.27
N PRO A 32 3.70 -1.57 48.06
CA PRO A 32 4.01 -2.59 49.04
C PRO A 32 4.55 -1.95 50.33
N ARG A 33 4.27 -2.58 51.46
CA ARG A 33 4.91 -2.22 52.74
C ARG A 33 6.30 -2.83 52.81
N ARG A 34 7.12 -2.37 53.75
CA ARG A 34 8.40 -3.00 54.08
C ARG A 34 8.31 -3.71 55.43
N ASP A 35 8.91 -4.88 55.52
CA ASP A 35 9.10 -5.57 56.80
C ASP A 35 10.25 -4.95 57.61
N VAL A 36 10.48 -5.47 58.82
CA VAL A 36 11.56 -5.02 59.72
C VAL A 36 12.96 -5.14 59.11
N ASN A 37 13.14 -6.00 58.10
CA ASN A 37 14.40 -6.23 57.40
C ASN A 37 14.45 -5.45 56.06
N GLY A 38 13.46 -4.59 55.78
CA GLY A 38 13.39 -3.79 54.57
C GLY A 38 12.85 -4.51 53.33
N TYR A 39 12.41 -5.77 53.44
CA TYR A 39 11.84 -6.53 52.33
C TYR A 39 10.42 -6.08 51.99
N ARG A 40 10.09 -6.09 50.69
CA ARG A 40 8.75 -5.73 50.19
C ARG A 40 7.71 -6.79 50.52
N LEU A 41 6.60 -6.33 51.07
CA LEU A 41 5.40 -7.09 51.43
C LEU A 41 4.20 -6.55 50.65
N TYR A 42 3.67 -7.36 49.73
CA TYR A 42 2.52 -7.07 48.90
C TYR A 42 1.25 -7.56 49.57
N SER A 43 0.25 -6.69 49.68
CA SER A 43 -1.03 -7.01 50.29
C SER A 43 -1.99 -7.69 49.31
N LEU A 44 -3.11 -8.22 49.82
CA LEU A 44 -4.21 -8.69 48.97
C LEU A 44 -4.77 -7.59 48.04
N LYS A 45 -4.68 -6.31 48.41
CA LYS A 45 -5.08 -5.18 47.54
C LYS A 45 -4.11 -5.01 46.36
N ASP A 46 -2.81 -5.22 46.58
CA ASP A 46 -1.82 -5.19 45.51
C ASP A 46 -2.05 -6.34 44.51
N ILE A 47 -2.46 -7.52 45.01
CA ILE A 47 -2.84 -8.68 44.21
C ILE A 47 -4.04 -8.36 43.30
N TYR A 48 -5.09 -7.72 43.84
CA TYR A 48 -6.23 -7.28 43.02
C TYR A 48 -5.80 -6.31 41.90
N LYS A 49 -4.94 -5.34 42.21
CA LYS A 49 -4.40 -4.43 41.19
C LYS A 49 -3.58 -5.15 40.13
N LEU A 50 -2.77 -6.15 40.52
CA LEU A 50 -2.00 -6.96 39.58
C LEU A 50 -2.89 -7.74 38.61
N ASN A 51 -4.06 -8.22 39.06
CA ASN A 51 -5.04 -8.85 38.15
C ASN A 51 -5.52 -7.85 37.09
N ILE A 52 -5.92 -6.64 37.49
CA ILE A 52 -6.34 -5.58 36.55
C ILE A 52 -5.21 -5.23 35.58
N VAL A 53 -3.98 -5.04 36.08
CA VAL A 53 -2.82 -4.73 35.24
C VAL A 53 -2.64 -5.82 34.19
N ARG A 54 -2.71 -7.09 34.58
CA ARG A 54 -2.58 -8.22 33.65
C ARG A 54 -3.67 -8.18 32.57
N ASP A 55 -4.93 -8.02 32.97
CA ASP A 55 -6.06 -8.09 32.04
C ASP A 55 -6.04 -6.90 31.06
N LEU A 56 -5.72 -5.69 31.53
CA LEU A 56 -5.56 -4.51 30.65
C LEU A 56 -4.30 -4.61 29.78
N ARG A 57 -3.22 -5.25 30.25
CA ARG A 57 -2.05 -5.49 29.40
C ARG A 57 -2.32 -6.48 28.28
N GLN A 58 -3.26 -7.42 28.44
CA GLN A 58 -3.69 -8.31 27.36
C GLN A 58 -4.48 -7.57 26.28
N LEU A 59 -5.07 -6.43 26.61
CA LEU A 59 -5.73 -5.51 25.69
C LEU A 59 -4.79 -4.40 25.19
N ASP A 60 -3.48 -4.60 25.31
CA ASP A 60 -2.41 -3.68 24.86
C ASP A 60 -2.43 -2.26 25.46
N PHE A 61 -3.18 -2.02 26.55
CA PHE A 61 -3.12 -0.74 27.25
C PHE A 61 -1.70 -0.44 27.74
N SER A 62 -1.32 0.83 27.60
CA SER A 62 -0.06 1.33 28.12
C SER A 62 -0.09 1.39 29.65
N MET A 63 1.08 1.28 30.29
CA MET A 63 1.17 1.39 31.75
C MET A 63 0.72 2.75 32.29
N LYS A 64 0.75 3.80 31.46
CA LYS A 64 0.22 5.12 31.78
C LYS A 64 -1.31 5.09 31.89
N GLN A 65 -2.00 4.53 30.89
CA GLN A 65 -3.46 4.38 30.89
C GLN A 65 -3.92 3.50 32.05
N ILE A 66 -3.21 2.39 32.31
CA ILE A 66 -3.53 1.49 33.42
C ILE A 66 -3.42 2.21 34.77
N LYS A 67 -2.37 3.02 34.97
CA LYS A 67 -2.20 3.81 36.19
C LYS A 67 -3.35 4.80 36.37
N GLU A 68 -3.67 5.57 35.33
CA GLU A 68 -4.73 6.58 35.34
C GLU A 68 -6.10 5.95 35.64
N TYR A 69 -6.39 4.80 35.02
CA TYR A 69 -7.58 4.02 35.33
C TYR A 69 -7.63 3.54 36.78
N LEU A 70 -6.51 3.01 37.32
CA LEU A 70 -6.43 2.56 38.71
C LEU A 70 -6.58 3.70 39.73
N ASP A 71 -6.14 4.91 39.39
CA ASP A 71 -6.26 6.09 40.25
C ASP A 71 -7.70 6.64 40.29
N HIS A 72 -8.51 6.40 39.24
CA HIS A 72 -9.88 6.87 39.09
C HIS A 72 -10.90 5.75 38.87
N GLN A 73 -10.68 4.58 39.46
CA GLN A 73 -11.50 3.40 39.18
C GLN A 73 -12.97 3.61 39.60
N SER A 74 -13.87 3.54 38.61
CA SER A 74 -15.32 3.56 38.79
C SER A 74 -15.98 2.84 37.63
N ILE A 75 -17.22 2.36 37.79
CA ILE A 75 -17.95 1.71 36.68
C ILE A 75 -18.06 2.65 35.47
N GLY A 76 -18.32 3.93 35.69
CA GLY A 76 -18.37 4.93 34.63
C GLY A 76 -17.05 5.02 33.86
N ASN A 77 -15.93 5.14 34.57
CA ASN A 77 -14.60 5.23 33.94
C ASN A 77 -14.17 3.91 33.28
N THR A 78 -14.57 2.76 33.83
CA THR A 78 -14.36 1.45 33.19
C THR A 78 -15.10 1.39 31.86
N LEU A 79 -16.37 1.78 31.81
CA LEU A 79 -17.17 1.76 30.58
C LEU A 79 -16.59 2.70 29.53
N VAL A 80 -16.18 3.91 29.91
CA VAL A 80 -15.52 4.87 28.99
C VAL A 80 -14.24 4.28 28.42
N LEU A 81 -13.34 3.74 29.26
CA LEU A 81 -12.09 3.13 28.82
C LEU A 81 -12.31 1.99 27.83
N MET A 82 -13.29 1.12 28.11
CA MET A 82 -13.62 -0.02 27.23
C MET A 82 -14.24 0.43 25.91
N GLN A 83 -15.09 1.46 25.93
CA GLN A 83 -15.71 2.02 24.72
C GLN A 83 -14.66 2.66 23.80
N GLU A 84 -13.74 3.45 24.36
CA GLU A 84 -12.66 4.08 23.60
C GLU A 84 -11.74 3.04 22.92
N GLU A 85 -11.41 1.96 23.64
CA GLU A 85 -10.61 0.87 23.10
C GLU A 85 -11.38 0.10 22.01
N GLN A 86 -12.66 -0.19 22.23
CA GLN A 86 -13.51 -0.80 21.21
C GLN A 86 -13.55 0.05 19.93
N GLU A 87 -13.69 1.37 20.05
CA GLU A 87 -13.67 2.29 18.91
C GLU A 87 -12.31 2.35 18.20
N LEU A 88 -11.21 2.27 18.96
CA LEU A 88 -9.87 2.16 18.39
C LEU A 88 -9.73 0.88 17.56
N ILE A 89 -10.13 -0.27 18.12
CA ILE A 89 -10.11 -1.57 17.43
C ILE A 89 -10.97 -1.52 16.17
N GLN A 90 -12.19 -0.96 16.22
CA GLN A 90 -13.05 -0.84 15.04
C GLN A 90 -12.42 0.02 13.94
N ARG A 91 -11.75 1.13 14.30
CA ARG A 91 -11.00 1.96 13.34
C ARG A 91 -9.84 1.19 12.72
N GLN A 92 -9.11 0.40 13.49
CA GLN A 92 -8.04 -0.45 12.98
C GLN A 92 -8.56 -1.54 12.05
N LEU A 93 -9.64 -2.23 12.42
CA LEU A 93 -10.31 -3.24 11.58
C LEU A 93 -10.76 -2.65 10.25
N LYS A 94 -11.34 -1.44 10.25
CA LYS A 94 -11.72 -0.73 9.02
C LYS A 94 -10.50 -0.48 8.12
N LYS A 95 -9.37 -0.03 8.69
CA LYS A 95 -8.12 0.19 7.94
C LYS A 95 -7.55 -1.12 7.38
N LEU A 96 -7.56 -2.19 8.17
CA LEU A 96 -7.07 -3.50 7.75
C LEU A 96 -7.92 -4.09 6.61
N ARG A 97 -9.25 -4.01 6.71
CA ARG A 97 -10.16 -4.45 5.63
C ARG A 97 -9.95 -3.69 4.33
N ALA A 98 -9.74 -2.37 4.41
CA ALA A 98 -9.43 -1.56 3.23
C ALA A 98 -8.12 -2.00 2.57
N ARG A 99 -7.06 -2.27 3.36
CA ARG A 99 -5.78 -2.79 2.85
C ARG A 99 -5.94 -4.18 2.23
N GLU A 100 -6.68 -5.07 2.89
CA GLU A 100 -6.97 -6.42 2.37
C GLU A 100 -7.66 -6.35 1.01
N GLN A 101 -8.66 -5.47 0.86
CA GLN A 101 -9.36 -5.27 -0.40
C GLN A 101 -8.43 -4.76 -1.50
N THR A 102 -7.51 -3.83 -1.18
CA THR A 102 -6.50 -3.35 -2.13
C THR A 102 -5.57 -4.48 -2.59
N ILE A 103 -5.07 -5.30 -1.66
CA ILE A 103 -4.20 -6.44 -1.98
C ILE A 103 -4.94 -7.43 -2.89
N ARG A 104 -6.19 -7.75 -2.57
CA ARG A 104 -7.02 -8.67 -3.36
C ARG A 104 -7.20 -8.16 -4.81
N LYS A 105 -7.53 -6.87 -4.97
CA LYS A 105 -7.68 -6.23 -6.29
C LYS A 105 -6.36 -6.30 -7.10
N ARG A 106 -5.21 -6.10 -6.45
CA ARG A 106 -3.90 -6.24 -7.10
C ARG A 106 -3.65 -7.67 -7.56
N MET A 107 -3.90 -8.64 -6.70
CA MET A 107 -3.73 -10.07 -7.03
C MET A 107 -4.60 -10.48 -8.21
N GLU A 108 -5.86 -10.06 -8.25
CA GLU A 108 -6.77 -10.31 -9.38
C GLU A 108 -6.23 -9.69 -10.68
N THR A 109 -5.78 -8.43 -10.61
CA THR A 109 -5.22 -7.69 -11.76
C THR A 109 -3.97 -8.39 -12.30
N LEU A 110 -3.01 -8.73 -11.44
CA LEU A 110 -1.77 -9.42 -11.84
C LEU A 110 -2.02 -10.82 -12.38
N THR A 111 -2.97 -11.56 -11.79
CA THR A 111 -3.32 -12.90 -12.27
C THR A 111 -3.93 -12.84 -13.67
N ALA A 112 -4.83 -11.86 -13.91
CA ALA A 112 -5.42 -11.65 -15.23
C ALA A 112 -4.37 -11.21 -16.27
N ALA A 113 -3.50 -10.27 -15.91
CA ALA A 113 -2.38 -9.84 -16.75
C ALA A 113 -1.48 -11.04 -17.09
N ALA A 114 -1.12 -11.85 -16.11
CA ALA A 114 -0.28 -13.04 -16.31
C ALA A 114 -0.88 -14.10 -17.24
N GLN A 115 -2.20 -14.09 -17.49
CA GLN A 115 -2.88 -15.00 -18.43
C GLN A 115 -3.22 -14.34 -19.77
N THR A 116 -2.85 -13.07 -19.97
CA THR A 116 -3.20 -12.33 -21.18
C THR A 116 -2.48 -12.89 -22.40
N PRO A 117 -3.19 -13.19 -23.50
CA PRO A 117 -2.58 -13.65 -24.74
C PRO A 117 -1.73 -12.53 -25.38
N ILE A 118 -0.57 -12.90 -25.89
CA ILE A 118 0.38 -12.00 -26.55
C ILE A 118 0.37 -12.18 -28.07
N GLY A 119 0.84 -11.18 -28.81
CA GLY A 119 0.97 -11.27 -30.27
C GLY A 119 -0.35 -11.17 -31.04
N VAL A 120 -1.47 -10.93 -30.35
CA VAL A 120 -2.79 -10.79 -30.97
C VAL A 120 -3.13 -9.31 -31.09
N PHE A 121 -3.36 -8.86 -32.33
CA PHE A 121 -3.89 -7.53 -32.59
C PHE A 121 -5.38 -7.48 -32.26
N ALA A 122 -5.78 -6.50 -31.45
CA ALA A 122 -7.17 -6.29 -31.09
C ALA A 122 -7.53 -4.81 -31.18
N VAL A 123 -8.70 -4.51 -31.74
CA VAL A 123 -9.28 -3.16 -31.66
C VAL A 123 -10.19 -3.10 -30.45
N LYS A 124 -9.86 -2.22 -29.51
CA LYS A 124 -10.62 -2.02 -28.26
C LYS A 124 -11.22 -0.62 -28.25
N THR A 125 -12.45 -0.52 -27.76
CA THR A 125 -13.13 0.78 -27.58
C THR A 125 -12.99 1.22 -26.14
N PHE A 126 -12.44 2.41 -25.92
CA PHE A 126 -12.29 3.01 -24.60
C PHE A 126 -13.05 4.33 -24.53
N PRO A 127 -13.63 4.68 -23.36
CA PRO A 127 -14.05 6.05 -23.10
C PRO A 127 -12.84 6.92 -22.73
N ASP A 128 -13.07 8.20 -22.44
CA ASP A 128 -12.04 9.10 -21.93
C ASP A 128 -11.42 8.50 -20.66
N ARG A 129 -10.09 8.45 -20.65
CA ARG A 129 -9.32 7.98 -19.49
C ARG A 129 -8.57 9.17 -18.90
N PRO A 130 -8.97 9.66 -17.72
CA PRO A 130 -8.26 10.74 -17.05
C PRO A 130 -6.90 10.25 -16.59
N CYS A 131 -5.89 11.09 -16.76
CA CYS A 131 -4.50 10.77 -16.48
C CYS A 131 -3.79 11.89 -15.71
N LEU A 132 -2.77 11.50 -14.94
CA LEU A 132 -1.76 12.42 -14.43
C LEU A 132 -0.49 12.22 -15.25
N GLN A 133 0.05 13.27 -15.86
CA GLN A 133 1.20 13.18 -16.77
C GLN A 133 2.39 13.99 -16.24
N LEU A 134 3.59 13.45 -16.50
CA LEU A 134 4.84 14.17 -16.37
C LEU A 134 5.56 14.13 -17.72
N ASN A 135 5.66 15.29 -18.37
CA ASN A 135 6.46 15.45 -19.58
C ASN A 135 7.94 15.48 -19.22
N THR A 136 8.69 14.52 -19.72
CA THR A 136 10.13 14.40 -19.54
C THR A 136 10.72 13.53 -20.64
N HIS A 137 11.92 13.86 -21.08
CA HIS A 137 12.65 13.04 -22.03
C HIS A 137 13.26 11.84 -21.29
N ILE A 138 12.92 10.62 -21.71
CA ILE A 138 13.36 9.37 -21.08
C ILE A 138 13.95 8.48 -22.16
N THR A 139 15.15 7.98 -21.90
CA THR A 139 15.88 7.09 -22.82
C THR A 139 16.34 5.80 -22.17
N ARG A 140 16.27 5.72 -20.84
CA ARG A 140 16.74 4.59 -20.03
C ARG A 140 15.68 4.16 -19.02
N ASP A 141 15.65 2.87 -18.72
CA ASP A 141 14.72 2.28 -17.76
C ASP A 141 14.84 2.92 -16.36
N GLU A 142 16.07 3.24 -15.91
CA GLU A 142 16.29 3.91 -14.62
C GLU A 142 15.66 5.31 -14.55
N GLU A 143 15.62 6.02 -15.69
CA GLU A 143 14.98 7.33 -15.79
C GLU A 143 13.46 7.22 -15.72
N MET A 144 12.90 6.10 -16.20
CA MET A 144 11.47 5.78 -16.10
C MET A 144 11.03 5.66 -14.64
N ASP A 145 11.72 4.84 -13.85
CA ASP A 145 11.42 4.67 -12.42
C ASP A 145 11.51 5.98 -11.66
N PHE A 146 12.53 6.79 -11.97
CA PHE A 146 12.70 8.10 -11.37
C PHE A 146 11.58 9.07 -11.76
N ALA A 147 11.17 9.08 -13.03
CA ALA A 147 10.06 9.91 -13.51
C ALA A 147 8.73 9.50 -12.87
N ILE A 148 8.47 8.19 -12.77
CA ILE A 148 7.31 7.63 -12.08
C ILE A 148 7.30 8.06 -10.61
N LYS A 149 8.44 7.95 -9.90
CA LYS A 149 8.55 8.38 -8.50
C LYS A 149 8.33 9.88 -8.34
N LYS A 150 8.82 10.70 -9.27
CA LYS A 150 8.61 12.15 -9.28
C LYS A 150 7.13 12.50 -9.48
N LEU A 151 6.46 11.83 -10.42
CA LEU A 151 5.03 11.99 -10.66
C LEU A 151 4.21 11.53 -9.43
N HIS A 152 4.60 10.42 -8.80
CA HIS A 152 3.99 9.94 -7.56
C HIS A 152 4.08 10.98 -6.44
N ARG A 153 5.29 11.53 -6.19
CA ARG A 153 5.49 12.53 -5.14
C ARG A 153 4.70 13.82 -5.40
N LYS A 154 4.59 14.25 -6.66
CA LYS A 154 3.77 15.42 -7.04
C LYS A 154 2.28 15.22 -6.70
N HIS A 155 1.83 13.96 -6.63
CA HIS A 155 0.44 13.59 -6.42
C HIS A 155 0.25 12.57 -5.29
N GLU A 156 1.04 12.70 -4.21
CA GLU A 156 1.11 11.76 -3.08
C GLU A 156 -0.24 11.49 -2.40
N ASN A 157 -1.17 12.46 -2.43
CA ASN A 157 -2.52 12.32 -1.90
C ASN A 157 -3.52 11.65 -2.87
N LYS A 158 -3.13 11.40 -4.12
CA LYS A 158 -4.01 10.94 -5.21
C LYS A 158 -3.62 9.57 -5.77
N ILE A 159 -2.34 9.22 -5.64
CA ILE A 159 -1.81 7.92 -6.03
C ILE A 159 -1.63 7.12 -4.75
N HIS A 160 -2.46 6.10 -4.57
CA HIS A 160 -2.30 5.18 -3.44
C HIS A 160 -1.09 4.28 -3.73
N ASP A 161 -0.15 4.20 -2.77
CA ASP A 161 1.11 3.45 -2.86
C ASP A 161 0.95 1.96 -3.25
N PHE A 162 -0.28 1.44 -3.26
CA PHE A 162 -0.64 0.08 -3.68
C PHE A 162 -1.65 0.08 -4.84
N GLY A 163 -1.20 0.53 -6.02
CA GLY A 163 -0.97 -0.43 -7.11
C GLY A 163 -2.14 -0.90 -7.98
N ASN A 164 -3.17 -0.10 -8.25
CA ASN A 164 -4.14 -0.47 -9.31
C ASN A 164 -4.24 0.54 -10.46
N GLN A 165 -3.30 1.47 -10.53
CA GLN A 165 -3.24 2.45 -11.61
C GLN A 165 -2.26 1.95 -12.67
N SER A 166 -2.74 1.79 -13.90
CA SER A 166 -1.90 1.45 -15.05
C SER A 166 -0.93 2.61 -15.30
N ILE A 167 0.36 2.31 -15.36
CA ILE A 167 1.38 3.28 -15.79
C ILE A 167 1.53 3.14 -17.28
N GLY A 168 1.68 4.27 -17.95
CA GLY A 168 2.10 4.28 -19.34
C GLY A 168 3.16 5.32 -19.64
N ALA A 169 3.74 5.17 -20.82
CA ALA A 169 4.69 6.11 -21.38
C ALA A 169 4.32 6.40 -22.84
N SER A 170 4.43 7.67 -23.24
CA SER A 170 4.08 8.10 -24.60
C SER A 170 5.33 8.29 -25.46
N LEU A 171 5.22 7.96 -26.75
CA LEU A 171 6.28 8.14 -27.75
C LEU A 171 5.81 9.09 -28.84
N SER A 172 6.73 9.81 -29.49
CA SER A 172 6.39 10.69 -30.63
C SER A 172 6.41 9.93 -31.94
N ILE A 173 5.31 9.94 -32.68
CA ILE A 173 5.27 9.32 -34.02
C ILE A 173 6.24 10.00 -35.00
N GLU A 174 6.51 11.29 -34.82
CA GLU A 174 7.47 12.03 -35.65
C GLU A 174 8.89 11.50 -35.45
N ASP A 175 9.27 11.21 -34.21
CA ASP A 175 10.59 10.68 -33.89
C ASP A 175 10.74 9.24 -34.39
N LEU A 176 9.69 8.42 -34.23
CA LEU A 176 9.66 7.08 -34.80
C LEU A 176 9.82 7.12 -36.34
N ASN A 177 9.19 8.08 -37.02
CA ASN A 177 9.33 8.28 -38.46
C ASN A 177 10.74 8.76 -38.86
N LYS A 178 11.43 9.52 -37.99
CA LYS A 178 12.83 9.93 -38.18
C LYS A 178 13.84 8.83 -37.82
N GLY A 179 13.37 7.66 -37.37
CA GLY A 179 14.23 6.56 -36.94
C GLY A 179 14.85 6.76 -35.55
N ILE A 180 14.28 7.65 -34.74
CA ILE A 180 14.65 7.84 -33.34
C ILE A 180 13.75 6.92 -32.50
N TRP A 181 14.37 5.94 -31.84
CA TRP A 181 13.69 4.88 -31.12
C TRP A 181 14.09 4.84 -29.66
N GLY A 182 13.22 4.29 -28.80
CA GLY A 182 13.49 4.14 -27.36
C GLY A 182 13.45 5.47 -26.59
N VAL A 183 12.83 6.49 -27.18
CA VAL A 183 12.64 7.80 -26.56
C VAL A 183 11.19 7.97 -26.17
N PHE A 184 10.95 8.19 -24.87
CA PHE A 184 9.65 8.53 -24.33
C PHE A 184 9.61 10.00 -23.94
N HIS A 185 8.48 10.65 -24.19
CA HIS A 185 8.29 12.09 -23.95
C HIS A 185 7.45 12.40 -22.71
N SER A 186 6.74 11.38 -22.21
CA SER A 186 6.02 11.52 -20.97
C SER A 186 5.81 10.16 -20.30
N VAL A 187 5.60 10.23 -19.00
CA VAL A 187 5.02 9.13 -18.20
C VAL A 187 3.69 9.58 -17.66
N PHE A 188 2.76 8.65 -17.53
CA PHE A 188 1.45 8.96 -16.98
C PHE A 188 0.87 7.81 -16.17
N PHE A 189 -0.02 8.17 -15.24
CA PHE A 189 -0.90 7.23 -14.55
C PHE A 189 -2.30 7.32 -15.14
N VAL A 190 -2.91 6.19 -15.45
CA VAL A 190 -4.34 6.11 -15.77
C VAL A 190 -5.14 6.05 -14.48
N LEU A 191 -6.02 7.03 -14.27
CA LEU A 191 -6.84 7.17 -13.06
C LEU A 191 -8.19 6.46 -13.21
N GLU A 192 -8.85 6.21 -12.07
CA GLU A 192 -10.24 5.77 -12.08
C GLU A 192 -11.15 6.86 -12.65
N ARG A 193 -12.16 6.47 -13.44
CA ARG A 193 -13.04 7.39 -14.20
C ARG A 193 -13.74 8.47 -13.36
N LYS A 194 -13.94 8.23 -12.06
CA LYS A 194 -14.63 9.17 -11.16
C LYS A 194 -13.69 10.25 -10.61
N THR A 195 -12.40 10.20 -10.93
CA THR A 195 -11.40 11.16 -10.45
C THR A 195 -11.59 12.50 -11.14
N LYS A 196 -11.81 13.57 -10.34
CA LYS A 196 -12.06 14.92 -10.86
C LYS A 196 -10.80 15.74 -11.12
N GLU A 197 -9.66 15.34 -10.57
CA GLU A 197 -8.41 16.09 -10.66
C GLU A 197 -7.39 15.32 -11.51
N TYR A 198 -7.32 15.68 -12.79
CA TYR A 198 -6.39 15.14 -13.79
C TYR A 198 -5.82 16.30 -14.63
N ASP A 199 -4.68 16.11 -15.28
CA ASP A 199 -4.04 17.12 -16.14
C ASP A 199 -3.84 16.66 -17.60
N PHE A 200 -4.16 15.39 -17.88
CA PHE A 200 -4.10 14.79 -19.21
C PHE A 200 -5.29 13.84 -19.42
N ILE A 201 -5.69 13.60 -20.67
CA ILE A 201 -6.74 12.64 -21.03
C ILE A 201 -6.26 11.81 -22.21
N LEU A 202 -6.38 10.48 -22.11
CA LEU A 202 -6.39 9.62 -23.28
C LEU A 202 -7.83 9.61 -23.85
N PRO A 203 -8.05 10.15 -25.05
CA PRO A 203 -9.39 10.43 -25.55
C PRO A 203 -10.18 9.15 -25.85
N ALA A 204 -11.50 9.22 -25.75
CA ALA A 204 -12.39 8.16 -26.13
C ALA A 204 -12.23 7.77 -27.62
N GLY A 205 -12.35 6.49 -27.92
CA GLY A 205 -12.31 6.01 -29.29
C GLY A 205 -11.84 4.56 -29.39
N GLN A 206 -11.56 4.16 -30.63
CA GLN A 206 -10.99 2.86 -30.94
C GLN A 206 -9.46 2.94 -30.84
N TYR A 207 -8.89 1.95 -30.19
CA TYR A 207 -7.45 1.78 -30.04
C TYR A 207 -7.06 0.41 -30.57
N LEU A 208 -6.12 0.39 -31.51
CA LEU A 208 -5.42 -0.83 -31.86
C LEU A 208 -4.45 -1.17 -30.74
N SER A 209 -4.50 -2.41 -30.28
CA SER A 209 -3.80 -2.92 -29.12
C SER A 209 -3.00 -4.18 -29.48
N LEU A 210 -1.79 -4.28 -28.93
CA LEU A 210 -0.94 -5.46 -29.00
C LEU A 210 -0.23 -5.67 -27.65
N PHE A 211 -0.39 -6.86 -27.08
CA PHE A 211 0.40 -7.28 -25.93
C PHE A 211 1.66 -8.04 -26.35
N TYR A 212 2.77 -7.78 -25.66
CA TYR A 212 3.98 -8.58 -25.77
C TYR A 212 4.62 -8.83 -24.41
N ARG A 213 5.44 -9.88 -24.34
CA ARG A 213 6.25 -10.21 -23.16
C ARG A 213 7.73 -9.99 -23.38
N GLY A 214 8.42 -9.65 -22.30
CA GLY A 214 9.86 -9.54 -22.29
C GLY A 214 10.37 -8.12 -22.15
N ASP A 215 11.67 -8.00 -22.36
CA ASP A 215 12.46 -6.78 -22.20
C ASP A 215 12.01 -5.63 -23.12
N TYR A 216 12.10 -4.39 -22.62
CA TYR A 216 11.71 -3.17 -23.33
C TYR A 216 12.55 -2.87 -24.57
N ARG A 217 13.71 -3.50 -24.76
CA ARG A 217 14.46 -3.43 -26.04
C ARG A 217 13.64 -3.90 -27.24
N GLN A 218 12.58 -4.68 -27.02
CA GLN A 218 11.64 -5.10 -28.07
C GLN A 218 10.61 -4.01 -28.42
N SER A 219 10.37 -3.03 -27.55
CA SER A 219 9.32 -2.01 -27.72
C SER A 219 9.35 -1.34 -29.11
N PRO A 220 10.49 -0.80 -29.60
CA PRO A 220 10.53 -0.14 -30.89
C PRO A 220 10.06 -1.02 -32.05
N HIS A 221 10.44 -2.30 -32.01
CA HIS A 221 10.05 -3.27 -33.01
C HIS A 221 8.55 -3.57 -32.93
N ARG A 222 8.01 -3.79 -31.72
CA ARG A 222 6.59 -4.07 -31.49
C ARG A 222 5.70 -2.89 -31.88
N ILE A 223 6.13 -1.66 -31.61
CA ILE A 223 5.41 -0.45 -32.03
C ILE A 223 5.34 -0.40 -33.56
N ARG A 224 6.45 -0.71 -34.24
CA ARG A 224 6.45 -0.77 -35.70
C ARG A 224 5.48 -1.81 -36.24
N GLU A 225 5.38 -2.99 -35.63
CA GLU A 225 4.39 -4.01 -36.02
C GLU A 225 2.96 -3.47 -35.91
N VAL A 226 2.62 -2.77 -34.82
CA VAL A 226 1.31 -2.14 -34.62
C VAL A 226 1.02 -1.07 -35.67
N LEU A 227 1.98 -0.18 -35.95
CA LEU A 227 1.81 0.88 -36.94
C LEU A 227 1.68 0.32 -38.37
N SER A 228 2.43 -0.73 -38.71
CA SER A 228 2.31 -1.42 -39.99
C SER A 228 0.95 -2.12 -40.12
N TYR A 229 0.51 -2.84 -39.09
CA TYR A 229 -0.80 -3.52 -39.09
C TYR A 229 -1.96 -2.53 -39.25
N ALA A 230 -1.89 -1.35 -38.60
CA ALA A 230 -2.88 -0.30 -38.79
C ALA A 230 -2.98 0.12 -40.28
N LYS A 231 -1.83 0.34 -40.94
CA LYS A 231 -1.78 0.70 -42.36
C LYS A 231 -2.28 -0.41 -43.28
N GLU A 232 -1.85 -1.65 -43.05
CA GLU A 232 -2.25 -2.82 -43.85
C GLU A 232 -3.75 -3.09 -43.79
N THR A 233 -4.37 -2.78 -42.64
CA THR A 233 -5.80 -2.95 -42.44
C THR A 233 -6.63 -1.71 -42.77
N GLY A 234 -6.02 -0.70 -43.41
CA GLY A 234 -6.69 0.51 -43.90
C GLY A 234 -7.14 1.47 -42.80
N ARG A 235 -6.58 1.37 -41.59
CA ARG A 235 -6.93 2.23 -40.45
C ARG A 235 -6.06 3.48 -40.41
N CYS A 236 -6.66 4.62 -40.12
CA CYS A 236 -5.95 5.87 -39.95
C CYS A 236 -5.50 6.01 -38.49
N ILE A 237 -4.21 6.25 -38.27
CA ILE A 237 -3.64 6.46 -36.93
C ILE A 237 -3.92 7.90 -36.48
N LEU A 238 -4.47 8.05 -35.28
CA LEU A 238 -4.78 9.34 -34.67
C LEU A 238 -3.86 9.60 -33.46
N GLY A 239 -2.87 10.44 -33.66
CA GLY A 239 -1.93 10.85 -32.61
C GLY A 239 -0.88 9.79 -32.29
N ASP A 240 -0.26 9.96 -31.14
CA ASP A 240 0.93 9.24 -30.73
C ASP A 240 0.62 7.86 -30.11
N PRO A 241 1.41 6.81 -30.43
CA PRO A 241 1.34 5.55 -29.71
C PRO A 241 1.87 5.70 -28.29
N PHE A 242 1.39 4.84 -27.40
CA PHE A 242 1.88 4.74 -26.03
C PHE A 242 1.89 3.30 -25.55
N GLU A 243 2.64 3.08 -24.49
CA GLU A 243 2.72 1.82 -23.78
C GLU A 243 1.94 1.89 -22.48
N LEU A 244 1.38 0.75 -22.08
CA LEU A 244 0.89 0.50 -20.73
C LEU A 244 1.64 -0.71 -20.15
N TYR A 245 2.16 -0.52 -18.93
CA TYR A 245 2.91 -1.54 -18.21
C TYR A 245 1.97 -2.29 -17.27
N GLU A 246 1.51 -3.46 -17.71
CA GLU A 246 0.59 -4.31 -16.96
C GLU A 246 1.33 -5.20 -15.95
N ILE A 247 2.56 -5.62 -16.29
CA ILE A 247 3.52 -6.27 -15.39
C ILE A 247 4.91 -5.69 -15.68
N ASP A 248 5.60 -5.18 -14.67
CA ASP A 248 6.95 -4.59 -14.82
C ASP A 248 7.90 -4.92 -13.65
N ASN A 249 9.00 -4.16 -13.56
CA ASN A 249 10.03 -4.27 -12.53
C ASN A 249 9.53 -4.03 -11.10
N ARG A 250 8.31 -3.48 -10.91
CA ARG A 250 7.67 -3.33 -9.61
C ARG A 250 6.97 -4.61 -9.16
N ASP A 251 6.70 -5.53 -10.09
CA ASP A 251 6.04 -6.81 -9.85
C ASP A 251 7.01 -7.99 -9.86
N THR A 252 8.01 -7.97 -10.74
CA THR A 252 8.95 -9.07 -10.93
C THR A 252 10.31 -8.57 -11.39
N MET A 253 11.38 -9.29 -11.04
CA MET A 253 12.73 -9.03 -11.58
C MET A 253 13.02 -9.87 -12.84
N LEU A 254 12.12 -10.80 -13.20
CA LEU A 254 12.28 -11.66 -14.36
C LEU A 254 11.73 -10.96 -15.60
N THR A 255 12.60 -10.41 -16.44
CA THR A 255 12.19 -9.62 -17.63
C THR A 255 11.25 -10.37 -18.57
N LYS A 256 11.35 -11.71 -18.68
CA LYS A 256 10.43 -12.57 -19.45
C LYS A 256 8.97 -12.52 -18.99
N GLU A 257 8.72 -12.10 -17.76
CA GLU A 257 7.39 -11.99 -17.17
C GLU A 257 6.75 -10.62 -17.39
N PHE A 258 7.54 -9.61 -17.81
CA PHE A 258 7.02 -8.29 -18.12
C PHE A 258 5.96 -8.40 -19.19
N LEU A 259 4.88 -7.65 -19.02
CA LEU A 259 3.77 -7.59 -19.96
C LEU A 259 3.50 -6.13 -20.28
N THR A 260 3.70 -5.77 -21.54
CA THR A 260 3.48 -4.42 -22.04
C THR A 260 2.39 -4.46 -23.10
N GLU A 261 1.44 -3.51 -23.00
CA GLU A 261 0.43 -3.27 -24.01
C GLU A 261 0.81 -2.02 -24.80
N ILE A 262 0.96 -2.16 -26.12
CA ILE A 262 1.06 -1.01 -27.01
C ILE A 262 -0.35 -0.64 -27.45
N GLN A 263 -0.69 0.63 -27.34
CA GLN A 263 -1.94 1.18 -27.85
C GLN A 263 -1.68 2.35 -28.79
N VAL A 264 -2.44 2.41 -29.87
CA VAL A 264 -2.51 3.57 -30.76
C VAL A 264 -3.96 3.81 -31.16
N ARG A 265 -4.41 5.07 -31.13
CA ARG A 265 -5.79 5.40 -31.50
C ARG A 265 -5.96 5.32 -33.01
N VAL A 266 -7.08 4.76 -33.46
CA VAL A 266 -7.37 4.52 -34.88
C VAL A 266 -8.81 4.88 -35.24
N ILE A 267 -9.05 5.19 -36.52
CA ILE A 267 -10.37 5.30 -37.16
C ILE A 267 -10.40 4.57 -38.51
#